data_AF-A0A7R9L9D4-F1
#
_entry.id   AF-A0A7R9L9D4-F1
#
_cell.length_a   1.000
_cell.length_b   1.000
_cell.length_c   1.000
_cell.angle_alpha   90.00
_cell.angle_beta   90.00
_cell.angle_gamma   90.00
#
_symmetry.space_group_name_H-M   'P 1'
#
loop_
_entity.id
_entity.type
_entity.pdbx_description
1 polymer ?
#
loop_
_entity_poly.entity_id
_entity_poly.type
_entity_poly.pdbx_seq_one_letter_code
_entity_poly.pdbx_strand_id
1 'polypeptide(L)'
;MNISITDICENTKMGREFALLGNYETALVYYQGVVQQIHRLLQTISDANRKERWQEIQQQIAQEYEYVKDIQTKLLGFKGDHHNTRPINARQSPQFGGLNDDPNNDPDYWPPTSPREPDVWPPPTPVEHKPGPAVKQRQGRRESYSLGNKSGRE
;
A
#
# COMPACT_ATOMS: atom_id res chain seq x y z
N MET A 1 -34.82 14.89 -7.54
CA MET A 1 -33.39 14.92 -7.91
C MET A 1 -33.23 13.92 -9.05
N ASN A 2 -32.86 14.36 -10.26
CA ASN A 2 -32.68 13.43 -11.38
C ASN A 2 -31.48 12.53 -11.10
N ILE A 3 -31.66 11.22 -11.28
CA ILE A 3 -30.58 10.25 -11.11
C ILE A 3 -29.89 10.13 -12.47
N SER A 4 -28.67 10.66 -12.57
CA SER A 4 -27.84 10.59 -13.76
C SER A 4 -26.90 9.38 -13.66
N ILE A 5 -26.98 8.47 -14.63
CA ILE A 5 -26.07 7.32 -14.70
C ILE A 5 -24.63 7.80 -14.96
N THR A 6 -24.47 8.87 -15.73
CA THR A 6 -23.16 9.49 -15.99
C THR A 6 -22.50 9.91 -14.68
N ASP A 7 -23.24 10.57 -13.79
CA ASP A 7 -22.72 11.04 -12.50
C ASP A 7 -22.34 9.87 -11.60
N ILE A 8 -23.08 8.76 -11.63
CA ILE A 8 -22.72 7.52 -10.91
C ILE A 8 -21.36 7.01 -11.40
N CYS A 9 -21.17 6.94 -12.71
CA CYS A 9 -19.92 6.49 -13.32
C CYS A 9 -18.74 7.42 -12.99
N GLU A 10 -18.93 8.73 -13.11
CA GLU A 10 -17.91 9.74 -12.80
C GLU A 10 -17.51 9.71 -11.32
N ASN A 11 -18.49 9.66 -10.41
CA ASN A 11 -18.22 9.56 -8.97
C ASN A 11 -17.52 8.25 -8.61
N THR A 12 -17.85 7.14 -9.28
CA THR A 12 -17.16 5.86 -9.09
C THR A 12 -15.70 5.96 -9.53
N LYS A 13 -15.45 6.60 -10.68
CA LYS A 13 -14.10 6.84 -11.19
C LYS A 13 -13.28 7.67 -10.20
N MET A 14 -13.85 8.77 -9.69
CA MET A 14 -13.19 9.62 -8.69
C MET A 14 -12.87 8.84 -7.41
N GLY A 15 -13.79 8.03 -6.90
CA GLY A 15 -13.56 7.18 -5.73
C GLY A 15 -12.37 6.23 -5.90
N ARG A 16 -12.26 5.60 -7.07
CA ARG A 16 -11.12 4.73 -7.42
C ARG A 16 -9.81 5.50 -7.56
N GLU A 17 -9.83 6.67 -8.17
CA GLU A 17 -8.65 7.53 -8.33
C GLU A 17 -8.10 7.98 -6.97
N PHE A 18 -8.96 8.47 -6.07
CA PHE A 18 -8.56 8.83 -4.71
C PHE A 18 -8.02 7.63 -3.92
N ALA A 19 -8.62 6.44 -4.07
CA ALA A 19 -8.12 5.23 -3.44
C ALA A 19 -6.71 4.84 -3.93
N LEU A 20 -6.46 4.95 -5.24
CA LEU A 20 -5.14 4.67 -5.85
C LEU A 20 -4.08 5.70 -5.45
N LEU A 21 -4.47 6.96 -5.23
CA LEU A 21 -3.60 8.03 -4.75
C LEU A 21 -3.36 8.00 -3.23
N GLY A 22 -3.96 7.05 -2.52
CA GLY A 22 -3.84 6.90 -1.06
C GLY A 22 -4.68 7.89 -0.23
N ASN A 23 -5.55 8.67 -0.88
CA ASN A 23 -6.51 9.53 -0.18
C ASN A 23 -7.78 8.74 0.16
N TYR A 24 -7.66 7.82 1.11
CA TYR A 24 -8.73 6.88 1.46
C TYR A 24 -9.94 7.57 2.10
N GLU A 25 -9.75 8.65 2.88
CA GLU A 25 -10.85 9.42 3.48
C GLU A 25 -11.77 10.01 2.41
N THR A 26 -11.20 10.66 1.40
CA THR A 26 -11.98 11.20 0.28
C THR A 26 -12.62 10.07 -0.53
N ALA A 27 -11.87 9.00 -0.81
CA ALA A 27 -12.37 7.85 -1.56
C ALA A 27 -13.62 7.22 -0.90
N LEU A 28 -13.61 7.04 0.43
CA LEU A 28 -14.73 6.49 1.19
C LEU A 28 -16.01 7.31 1.03
N VAL A 29 -15.90 8.65 1.02
CA VAL A 29 -17.05 9.55 0.82
C VAL A 29 -17.64 9.37 -0.58
N TYR A 30 -16.80 9.28 -1.62
CA TYR A 30 -17.25 9.01 -2.98
C TYR A 30 -17.98 7.67 -3.08
N TYR A 31 -17.37 6.59 -2.57
CA TYR A 31 -17.98 5.26 -2.58
C TYR A 31 -19.32 5.23 -1.83
N GLN A 32 -19.41 5.82 -0.64
CA GLN A 32 -20.65 5.92 0.11
C GLN A 32 -21.73 6.66 -0.70
N GLY A 33 -21.37 7.77 -1.34
CA GLY A 33 -22.26 8.53 -2.21
C GLY A 33 -22.74 7.71 -3.42
N VAL A 34 -21.85 6.98 -4.09
CA VAL A 34 -22.18 6.11 -5.23
C VAL A 34 -23.13 4.99 -4.82
N VAL A 35 -22.87 4.30 -3.71
CA VAL A 35 -23.75 3.22 -3.21
C VAL A 35 -25.17 3.74 -2.96
N GLN A 36 -25.31 4.94 -2.39
CA GLN A 36 -26.62 5.57 -2.20
C GLN A 36 -27.30 5.95 -3.53
N GLN A 37 -26.53 6.46 -4.50
CA GLN A 37 -27.07 6.79 -5.83
C GLN A 37 -27.59 5.52 -6.54
N ILE A 38 -26.84 4.42 -6.49
CA ILE A 38 -27.25 3.14 -7.06
C ILE A 38 -28.48 2.59 -6.33
N HIS A 39 -28.54 2.70 -5.00
CA HIS A 39 -29.71 2.27 -4.24
C HIS A 39 -30.98 3.03 -4.66
N ARG A 40 -30.89 4.36 -4.86
CA ARG A 40 -31.99 5.17 -5.40
C ARG A 40 -32.35 4.78 -6.84
N LEU A 41 -31.35 4.51 -7.69
CA LEU A 41 -31.57 4.04 -9.05
C LEU A 41 -32.36 2.73 -9.08
N LEU A 42 -32.01 1.78 -8.21
CA LEU A 42 -32.70 0.49 -8.09
C LEU A 42 -34.18 0.60 -7.71
N GLN A 43 -34.58 1.66 -7.00
CA GLN A 43 -35.99 1.93 -6.66
C GLN A 43 -36.81 2.41 -7.87
N THR A 44 -36.14 2.95 -8.89
CA THR A 44 -36.79 3.47 -10.12
C THR A 44 -36.88 2.44 -11.24
N ILE A 45 -36.18 1.30 -11.13
CA ILE A 45 -36.13 0.27 -12.17
C ILE A 45 -37.25 -0.75 -11.96
N SER A 46 -38.12 -0.90 -12.95
CA SER A 46 -39.19 -1.92 -12.98
C SER A 46 -38.74 -3.24 -13.60
N ASP A 47 -37.79 -3.22 -14.54
CA ASP A 47 -37.29 -4.41 -15.24
C ASP A 47 -36.39 -5.25 -14.32
N ALA A 48 -36.77 -6.52 -14.10
CA ALA A 48 -36.08 -7.45 -13.23
C ALA A 48 -34.64 -7.75 -13.68
N ASN A 49 -34.39 -7.99 -14.97
CA ASN A 49 -33.05 -8.32 -15.48
C ASN A 49 -32.10 -7.13 -15.32
N ARG A 50 -32.61 -5.93 -15.60
CA ARG A 50 -31.83 -4.70 -15.40
C ARG A 50 -31.56 -4.46 -13.92
N LYS A 51 -32.54 -4.71 -13.06
CA LYS A 51 -32.39 -4.55 -11.61
C LYS A 51 -31.33 -5.49 -11.04
N GLU A 52 -31.33 -6.75 -11.46
CA GLU A 52 -30.31 -7.75 -11.08
C GLU A 52 -28.89 -7.28 -11.41
N ARG A 53 -28.63 -6.85 -12.66
CA ARG A 53 -27.32 -6.31 -13.04
C ARG A 53 -26.87 -5.12 -12.19
N TRP A 54 -27.79 -4.22 -11.85
CA TRP A 54 -27.47 -3.08 -10.98
C TRP A 54 -27.22 -3.51 -9.53
N GLN A 55 -27.85 -4.59 -9.06
CA GLN A 55 -27.56 -5.17 -7.74
C GLN A 55 -26.16 -5.80 -7.72
N GLU A 56 -25.75 -6.48 -8.79
CA GLU A 56 -24.37 -6.99 -8.91
C GLU A 56 -23.34 -5.85 -8.87
N ILE A 57 -23.58 -4.77 -9.64
CA ILE A 57 -22.73 -3.58 -9.61
C ILE A 57 -22.70 -2.98 -8.20
N GLN A 58 -23.85 -2.85 -7.54
CA GLN A 58 -23.91 -2.32 -6.17
C GLN A 58 -23.04 -3.13 -5.20
N GLN A 59 -23.07 -4.47 -5.32
CA GLN A 59 -22.25 -5.36 -4.49
C GLN A 59 -20.75 -5.18 -4.76
N GLN A 60 -20.35 -5.07 -6.03
CA GLN A 60 -18.95 -4.83 -6.39
C GLN A 60 -18.44 -3.51 -5.80
N ILE A 61 -19.23 -2.43 -5.92
CA ILE A 61 -18.87 -1.13 -5.35
C ILE A 61 -18.84 -1.16 -3.82
N ALA A 62 -19.78 -1.87 -3.18
CA ALA A 62 -19.76 -2.06 -1.73
C ALA A 62 -18.53 -2.86 -1.25
N GLN A 63 -18.09 -3.84 -2.03
CA GLN A 63 -16.87 -4.59 -1.75
C GLN A 63 -15.62 -3.71 -1.86
N GLU A 64 -15.51 -2.89 -2.93
CA GLU A 64 -14.43 -1.91 -3.07
C GLU A 64 -14.39 -0.92 -1.89
N TYR A 65 -15.55 -0.45 -1.43
CA TYR A 65 -15.66 0.39 -0.24
C TYR A 65 -15.09 -0.29 1.01
N GLU A 66 -15.44 -1.55 1.26
CA GLU A 66 -14.93 -2.29 2.43
C GLU A 66 -13.41 -2.51 2.35
N TYR A 67 -12.85 -2.75 1.16
CA TYR A 67 -11.39 -2.81 1.00
C TYR A 67 -10.70 -1.51 1.36
N VAL A 68 -11.21 -0.38 0.86
CA VAL A 68 -10.65 0.94 1.18
C VAL A 68 -10.78 1.26 2.67
N LYS A 69 -11.90 0.86 3.28
CA LYS A 69 -12.17 1.06 4.70
C LYS A 69 -11.24 0.23 5.59
N ASP A 70 -10.98 -1.02 5.23
CA ASP A 70 -10.03 -1.88 5.92
C ASP A 70 -8.61 -1.31 5.85
N ILE A 71 -8.19 -0.83 4.67
CA ILE A 71 -6.90 -0.13 4.50
C ILE A 71 -6.83 1.09 5.44
N GLN A 72 -7.84 1.97 5.41
CA GLN A 72 -7.88 3.15 6.26
C GLN A 72 -7.81 2.78 7.75
N THR A 73 -8.54 1.74 8.17
CA THR A 73 -8.55 1.27 9.57
C THR A 73 -7.19 0.75 9.99
N LYS A 74 -6.52 -0.04 9.15
CA LYS A 74 -5.15 -0.54 9.40
C LYS A 74 -4.15 0.61 9.53
N LEU A 75 -4.26 1.62 8.67
CA LEU A 75 -3.42 2.82 8.73
C LEU A 75 -3.63 3.63 10.01
N LEU A 76 -4.88 3.76 10.46
CA LEU A 76 -5.20 4.40 11.74
C LEU A 76 -4.67 3.58 12.93
N GLY A 77 -4.68 2.25 12.84
CA GLY A 77 -4.08 1.36 13.84
C GLY A 77 -2.61 1.66 14.07
N PHE A 78 -1.83 1.90 13.01
CA PHE A 78 -0.42 2.28 13.13
C PHE A 78 -0.21 3.65 13.82
N LYS A 79 -1.18 4.56 13.73
CA LYS A 79 -1.12 5.86 14.43
C LYS A 79 -1.47 5.73 15.92
N GLY A 80 -2.30 4.76 16.30
CA GLY A 80 -2.73 4.54 17.68
C GLY A 80 -1.73 3.76 18.54
N ASP A 81 -0.93 2.89 17.93
CA ASP A 81 0.12 2.11 18.61
C ASP A 81 1.42 2.92 18.76
N HIS A 82 1.39 3.95 19.59
CA HIS A 82 2.59 4.65 20.07
C HIS A 82 3.42 3.78 21.06
N HIS A 83 3.46 2.46 20.91
CA HIS A 83 4.39 1.62 21.68
C HIS A 83 5.84 1.80 21.23
N ASN A 84 6.07 2.39 20.05
CA ASN A 84 7.40 2.66 19.50
C ASN A 84 7.94 4.09 19.77
N THR A 85 7.18 4.96 20.43
CA THR A 85 7.69 6.27 20.87
C THR A 85 8.26 6.21 22.29
N ARG A 86 8.66 5.03 22.77
CA ARG A 86 9.57 4.98 23.92
C ARG A 86 10.91 5.51 23.39
N PRO A 87 11.39 6.68 23.82
CA PRO A 87 12.73 7.08 23.45
C PRO A 87 13.67 5.96 23.92
N ILE A 88 14.50 5.45 23.00
CA ILE A 88 15.53 4.42 23.25
C ILE A 88 16.55 4.85 24.35
N ASN A 89 16.37 6.06 24.88
CA ASN A 89 17.26 6.73 25.81
C ASN A 89 16.73 6.68 27.24
N ALA A 90 15.58 6.05 27.51
CA ALA A 90 15.15 5.74 28.88
C ALA A 90 15.97 4.56 29.45
N ARG A 91 17.30 4.67 29.39
CA ARG A 91 18.17 3.94 30.31
C ARG A 91 17.87 4.52 31.68
N GLN A 92 17.03 3.82 32.43
CA GLN A 92 16.96 3.96 33.87
C GLN A 92 18.34 3.59 34.43
N SER A 93 19.25 4.56 34.44
CA SER A 93 20.39 4.56 35.34
C SER A 93 19.86 4.86 36.75
N PRO A 94 20.19 4.06 37.77
CA PRO A 94 19.72 4.30 39.13
C PRO A 94 20.47 5.53 39.67
N GLN A 95 19.86 6.72 39.55
CA GLN A 95 20.45 7.94 40.09
C GLN A 95 19.97 8.14 41.52
N PHE A 96 20.81 7.65 42.42
CA PHE A 96 21.00 8.19 43.75
C PHE A 96 21.20 9.73 43.66
N GLY A 97 20.25 10.49 44.21
CA GLY A 97 20.45 11.80 44.86
C GLY A 97 20.87 13.03 44.03
N GLY A 98 20.20 14.16 44.32
CA GLY A 98 20.69 15.53 44.06
C GLY A 98 19.83 16.29 43.07
N LEU A 99 18.85 17.08 43.54
CA LEU A 99 18.92 18.55 43.61
C LEU A 99 19.62 19.17 42.39
N ASN A 100 18.86 19.88 41.55
CA ASN A 100 19.04 21.31 41.31
C ASN A 100 17.91 21.83 40.41
N ASP A 101 17.02 22.62 41.03
CA ASP A 101 16.18 23.61 40.38
C ASP A 101 17.11 24.70 39.81
N ASP A 102 17.17 24.87 38.49
CA ASP A 102 17.77 26.05 37.87
C ASP A 102 16.81 26.59 36.78
N PRO A 103 16.24 27.79 36.95
CA PRO A 103 15.22 28.36 36.05
C PRO A 103 15.79 28.98 34.76
N ASN A 104 17.04 28.70 34.38
CA ASN A 104 17.71 29.30 33.22
C ASN A 104 17.83 28.39 31.98
N ASN A 105 16.89 27.44 31.82
CA ASN A 105 16.87 26.53 30.67
C ASN A 105 16.28 27.23 29.42
N ASP A 106 17.15 27.96 28.71
CA ASP A 106 16.87 28.54 27.39
C ASP A 106 16.67 27.42 26.34
N PRO A 107 15.51 27.33 25.65
CA PRO A 107 15.16 26.19 24.81
C PRO A 107 15.91 26.06 23.46
N ASP A 108 16.94 26.86 23.18
CA ASP A 108 17.66 26.84 21.89
C ASP A 108 19.13 26.37 21.93
N TYR A 109 19.60 25.81 23.06
CA TYR A 109 20.98 25.30 23.15
C TYR A 109 21.10 23.80 22.83
N TRP A 110 21.19 23.47 21.53
CA TRP A 110 21.63 22.14 21.10
C TRP A 110 23.12 21.95 21.44
N PRO A 111 23.53 20.95 22.24
CA PRO A 111 24.94 20.70 22.48
C PRO A 111 25.64 20.26 21.17
N PRO A 112 26.92 20.61 20.97
CA PRO A 112 27.64 20.30 19.73
C PRO A 112 27.62 18.80 19.47
N THR A 113 27.20 18.43 18.26
CA THR A 113 27.11 17.04 17.81
C THR A 113 28.47 16.36 17.96
N SER A 114 28.49 15.25 18.71
CA SER A 114 29.70 14.43 18.85
C SER A 114 30.12 13.89 17.47
N PRO A 115 31.43 13.83 17.12
CA PRO A 115 31.88 13.61 15.73
C PRO A 115 31.75 12.18 15.16
N ARG A 116 30.84 11.35 15.66
CA ARG A 116 30.62 9.99 15.13
C ARG A 116 29.15 9.64 15.18
N GLU A 117 28.43 10.01 14.14
CA GLU A 117 27.12 9.42 13.85
C GLU A 117 27.36 8.08 13.14
N PRO A 118 27.07 6.92 13.77
CA PRO A 118 27.37 5.60 13.20
C PRO A 118 26.39 5.14 12.13
N ASP A 119 25.38 5.94 11.77
CA ASP A 119 24.31 5.54 10.85
C ASP A 119 24.29 6.33 9.54
N VAL A 120 25.39 7.00 9.18
CA VAL A 120 25.59 7.46 7.81
C VAL A 120 25.98 6.24 6.97
N TRP A 121 25.02 5.73 6.19
CA TRP A 121 25.29 4.65 5.24
C TRP A 121 26.51 5.01 4.39
N PRO A 122 27.47 4.09 4.20
CA PRO A 122 28.57 4.35 3.29
C PRO A 122 28.01 4.63 1.89
N PRO A 123 28.62 5.55 1.12
CA PRO A 123 28.21 5.80 -0.25
C PRO A 123 28.24 4.48 -1.03
N PRO A 124 27.29 4.25 -1.97
CA PRO A 124 27.28 3.02 -2.75
C PRO A 124 28.64 2.83 -3.41
N THR A 125 29.26 1.67 -3.18
CA THR A 125 30.56 1.35 -3.79
C THR A 125 30.42 1.44 -5.31
N PRO A 126 31.26 2.22 -6.00
CA PRO A 126 31.26 2.27 -7.45
C PRO A 126 31.40 0.85 -8.01
N VAL A 127 30.47 0.45 -8.88
CA VAL A 127 30.59 -0.80 -9.63
C VAL A 127 31.77 -0.61 -10.59
N GLU A 128 32.93 -1.18 -10.25
CA GLU A 128 34.00 -1.38 -11.22
C GLU A 128 33.47 -2.37 -12.27
N HIS A 129 33.19 -1.89 -13.49
CA HIS A 129 32.95 -2.72 -14.65
C HIS A 129 34.27 -3.42 -15.07
N LYS A 130 34.77 -4.33 -14.24
CA LYS A 130 35.76 -5.30 -14.66
C LYS A 130 35.04 -6.35 -15.51
N PRO A 131 35.49 -6.63 -16.74
CA PRO A 131 34.95 -7.75 -17.50
C PRO A 131 35.19 -9.01 -16.68
N GLY A 132 34.11 -9.65 -16.24
CA GLY A 132 34.16 -10.87 -15.45
C GLY A 132 34.89 -12.00 -16.19
N PRO A 133 35.41 -13.01 -15.48
CA PRO A 133 36.15 -14.09 -16.10
C PRO A 133 35.26 -14.87 -17.08
N ALA A 134 35.86 -15.28 -18.21
CA ALA A 134 35.17 -15.98 -19.28
C ALA A 134 34.46 -17.25 -18.77
N VAL A 135 33.13 -17.24 -18.81
CA VAL A 135 32.30 -18.42 -18.52
C VAL A 135 32.55 -19.45 -19.62
N LYS A 136 33.26 -20.54 -19.29
CA LYS A 136 33.35 -21.73 -20.15
C LYS A 136 31.95 -22.32 -20.30
N GLN A 137 31.37 -22.16 -21.49
CA GLN A 137 30.13 -22.83 -21.89
C GLN A 137 30.34 -24.35 -21.80
N ARG A 138 29.73 -24.99 -20.80
CA ARG A 138 29.53 -26.44 -20.82
C ARG A 138 28.51 -26.73 -21.92
N GLN A 139 28.99 -27.30 -23.04
CA GLN A 139 28.16 -27.84 -24.10
C GLN A 139 27.17 -28.84 -23.48
N GLY A 140 25.88 -28.47 -23.49
CA GLY A 140 24.79 -29.35 -23.15
C GLY A 140 24.70 -30.47 -24.18
N ARG A 141 24.99 -31.69 -23.75
CA ARG A 141 24.68 -32.94 -24.44
C ARG A 141 23.17 -33.00 -24.64
N ARG A 142 22.68 -32.62 -25.83
CA ARG A 142 21.29 -32.80 -26.25
C ARG A 142 21.05 -34.29 -26.41
N GLU A 143 20.45 -34.93 -25.41
CA GLU A 143 19.75 -36.20 -25.60
C GLU A 143 18.43 -35.90 -26.32
N SER A 144 18.37 -36.30 -27.60
CA SER A 144 17.16 -36.28 -28.40
C SER A 144 16.34 -37.53 -28.10
N TYR A 145 15.11 -37.35 -27.60
CA TYR A 145 14.11 -38.41 -27.56
C TYR A 145 12.96 -38.11 -28.53
N SER A 146 12.55 -39.22 -29.17
CA SER A 146 11.27 -39.47 -29.81
C SER A 146 11.13 -39.09 -31.29
N LEU A 147 10.97 -40.10 -32.16
CA LEU A 147 9.63 -40.58 -32.54
C LEU A 147 9.76 -41.83 -33.42
N GLY A 148 9.09 -42.91 -32.99
CA GLY A 148 8.92 -44.10 -33.79
C GLY A 148 8.01 -43.83 -34.98
N ASN A 149 8.43 -44.30 -36.16
CA ASN A 149 7.55 -44.41 -37.32
C ASN A 149 7.49 -45.87 -37.76
N LYS A 150 6.25 -46.40 -37.72
CA LYS A 150 5.82 -47.68 -38.30
C LYS A 150 5.54 -47.47 -39.79
N SER A 151 6.10 -48.32 -40.65
CA SER A 151 5.56 -48.82 -41.95
C SER A 151 6.75 -49.47 -42.70
N GLY A 152 6.77 -50.72 -43.17
CA GLY A 152 5.69 -51.57 -43.66
C GLY A 152 5.83 -51.67 -45.19
N ARG A 153 6.24 -52.86 -45.69
CA ARG A 153 6.26 -53.32 -47.10
C ARG A 153 7.30 -52.61 -47.99
N GLU A 154 7.99 -53.23 -48.95
CA GLU A 154 7.83 -54.48 -49.74
C GLU A 154 9.18 -55.17 -49.94
#